data_AF-A0A7Y5KT36-F1
#
_entry.id   AF-A0A7Y5KT36-F1
#
_cell.length_a   1.000
_cell.length_b   1.000
_cell.length_c   1.000
_cell.angle_alpha   90.00
_cell.angle_beta   90.00
_cell.angle_gamma   90.00
#
_symmetry.space_group_name_H-M   'P 1'
#
loop_
_entity.id
_entity.type
_entity.pdbx_description
1 polymer ?
#
loop_
_entity_poly.entity_id
_entity_poly.type
_entity_poly.pdbx_seq_one_letter_code
_entity_poly.pdbx_strand_id
1 'polypeptide(L)'
;MTRADHRGPPLVLALALAGCSGAPSEPSAAHHTNEARARAILSVYTGWTERDSHSPACSVYFAACADSFQRRAGYDTHDLDAKNPRAFMSNPDPEWIPGWDSIPKDPLNRHVTFAALTYAAAMGAHFEDCHKRHQAQEASNAEAMKLFSASKEKLQADPNTYSRLSSLVQLRSELKRNHPRALGARYALELAIHDAFVDSGRELVYHLQSQRAEDAATLRPTLSFRDEEDITCTENLPAWQDPEAVPVGLVNNPLPKERIAELEARIAKSRDLERRIPQKTVSVRPFVIRQDHDPKAIVSIPKDAGGVPLVVVKVEASADGAGLVVELEGKTSVKDAFYGCKEADKPDAVGADGKVAYDTSCKKRDEMRKLHLSVRLAERPDFPIQRGDVLALLGKVESLETKESKQGATTLVEHDARIEGVHVLEIWRRDLLVADYFMQ
;
A
#
# COMPACT_ATOMS: atom_id res chain seq x y z
N MET A 1 -30.82 7.83 48.77
CA MET A 1 -31.63 6.80 49.46
C MET A 1 -31.65 5.59 48.52
N THR A 2 -31.14 4.39 48.77
CA THR A 2 -30.66 3.60 49.91
C THR A 2 -29.90 2.42 49.25
N ARG A 3 -28.59 2.24 49.45
CA ARG A 3 -27.94 1.26 50.35
C ARG A 3 -28.50 -0.18 50.33
N ALA A 4 -27.67 -1.11 49.88
CA ALA A 4 -27.50 -2.50 50.36
C ALA A 4 -26.14 -2.97 49.80
N ASP A 5 -25.01 -2.93 50.51
CA ASP A 5 -24.58 -3.66 51.72
C ASP A 5 -24.73 -5.19 51.62
N HIS A 6 -23.69 -5.85 51.09
CA HIS A 6 -23.34 -7.22 51.46
C HIS A 6 -21.91 -7.27 52.00
N ARG A 7 -21.81 -7.48 53.31
CA ARG A 7 -20.61 -7.78 54.08
C ARG A 7 -20.30 -9.28 53.97
N GLY A 8 -19.09 -9.61 53.50
CA GLY A 8 -18.44 -10.89 53.73
C GLY A 8 -17.34 -10.74 54.80
N PRO A 9 -16.96 -11.81 55.52
CA PRO A 9 -16.27 -11.76 56.81
C PRO A 9 -14.79 -11.35 56.70
N PRO A 10 -14.18 -10.86 57.80
CA PRO A 10 -12.76 -10.53 57.83
C PRO A 10 -11.94 -11.81 57.87
N LEU A 11 -11.07 -11.98 56.88
CA LEU A 11 -10.06 -13.04 56.90
C LEU A 11 -8.95 -12.60 57.88
N VAL A 12 -9.08 -13.05 59.13
CA VAL A 12 -8.02 -12.98 60.14
C VAL A 12 -6.94 -13.97 59.71
N LEU A 13 -5.91 -13.47 59.03
CA LEU A 13 -4.71 -14.25 58.75
C LEU A 13 -3.80 -14.18 59.98
N ALA A 14 -3.72 -15.30 60.70
CA ALA A 14 -2.83 -15.47 61.83
C ALA A 14 -1.36 -15.30 61.41
N LEU A 15 -0.64 -14.42 62.10
CA LEU A 15 0.82 -14.38 62.09
C LEU A 15 1.35 -15.69 62.68
N ALA A 16 1.91 -16.54 61.83
CA ALA A 16 2.84 -17.57 62.26
C ALA A 16 4.26 -17.01 62.16
N LEU A 17 4.79 -16.56 63.31
CA LEU A 17 6.21 -16.32 63.54
C LEU A 17 6.93 -17.67 63.51
N ALA A 18 7.74 -17.90 62.48
CA ALA A 18 8.73 -18.97 62.45
C ALA A 18 10.06 -18.42 61.89
N GLY A 19 11.05 -18.32 62.77
CA GLY A 19 12.47 -18.52 62.44
C GLY A 19 13.18 -17.38 61.71
N CYS A 20 13.79 -16.48 62.49
CA CYS A 20 14.96 -15.72 62.06
C CYS A 20 16.06 -16.66 61.56
N SER A 21 16.38 -16.61 60.26
CA SER A 21 17.66 -17.05 59.69
C SER A 21 17.94 -16.25 58.43
N GLY A 22 18.87 -15.30 58.51
CA GLY A 22 19.49 -14.64 57.35
C GLY A 22 18.72 -13.45 56.79
N ALA A 23 19.05 -12.25 57.27
CA ALA A 23 19.05 -11.10 56.37
C ALA A 23 19.84 -11.47 55.11
N PRO A 24 19.44 -11.03 53.90
CA PRO A 24 20.33 -11.15 52.75
C PRO A 24 21.59 -10.40 53.14
N SER A 25 22.66 -11.14 53.41
CA SER A 25 23.99 -10.60 53.57
C SER A 25 24.25 -9.71 52.36
N GLU A 26 24.54 -8.43 52.61
CA GLU A 26 25.20 -7.58 51.63
C GLU A 26 26.29 -8.41 50.96
N PRO A 27 26.40 -8.41 49.62
CA PRO A 27 27.50 -9.11 48.99
C PRO A 27 28.79 -8.47 49.53
N SER A 28 29.45 -9.20 50.42
CA SER A 28 30.83 -8.97 50.82
C SER A 28 31.61 -8.67 49.55
N ALA A 29 32.28 -7.53 49.50
CA ALA A 29 33.14 -7.11 48.41
C ALA A 29 34.27 -8.14 48.21
N ALA A 30 33.95 -9.25 47.54
CA ALA A 30 34.95 -10.16 47.04
C ALA A 30 35.74 -9.35 46.01
N HIS A 31 37.03 -9.15 46.28
CA HIS A 31 37.94 -8.65 45.26
C HIS A 31 37.97 -9.67 44.12
N HIS A 32 37.05 -9.53 43.16
CA HIS A 32 37.01 -10.35 41.97
C HIS A 32 38.36 -10.22 41.26
N THR A 33 39.02 -11.35 41.02
CA THR A 33 40.26 -11.39 40.24
C THR A 33 40.03 -10.74 38.87
N ASN A 34 41.10 -10.21 38.26
CA ASN A 34 41.00 -9.62 36.92
C ASN A 34 40.38 -10.60 35.91
N GLU A 35 40.67 -11.89 36.06
CA GLU A 35 40.10 -12.97 35.25
C GLU A 35 38.60 -13.17 35.47
N ALA A 36 38.10 -13.05 36.70
CA ALA A 36 36.67 -13.10 36.98
C ALA A 36 35.93 -11.89 36.40
N ARG A 37 36.53 -10.69 36.51
CA ARG A 37 35.99 -9.46 35.91
C ARG A 37 35.98 -9.52 34.38
N ALA A 38 37.06 -10.00 33.76
CA ALA A 38 37.13 -10.18 32.31
C ALA A 38 36.06 -11.16 31.82
N ARG A 39 35.85 -12.28 32.53
CA ARG A 39 34.78 -13.25 32.21
C ARG A 39 33.38 -12.64 32.34
N ALA A 40 33.12 -11.81 33.35
CA ALA A 40 31.84 -11.14 33.49
C ALA A 40 31.56 -10.17 32.32
N ILE A 41 32.57 -9.37 31.93
CA ILE A 41 32.48 -8.47 30.79
C ILE A 41 32.21 -9.25 29.50
N LEU A 42 32.99 -10.30 29.23
CA LEU A 42 32.80 -11.15 28.06
C LEU A 42 31.42 -11.80 28.04
N SER A 43 30.93 -12.28 29.19
CA SER A 43 29.60 -12.86 29.29
C SER A 43 28.49 -11.88 28.95
N VAL A 44 28.63 -10.60 29.33
CA VAL A 44 27.67 -9.56 28.95
C VAL A 44 27.82 -9.21 27.48
N TYR A 45 29.05 -9.09 26.97
CA TYR A 45 29.34 -8.80 25.57
C TYR A 45 28.69 -9.84 24.63
N THR A 46 28.96 -11.13 24.85
CA THR A 46 28.43 -12.20 24.02
C THR A 46 26.94 -12.49 24.25
N GLY A 47 26.43 -12.11 25.43
CA GLY A 47 25.03 -12.30 25.81
C GLY A 47 24.14 -11.10 25.50
N TRP A 48 24.70 -10.00 24.96
CA TRP A 48 23.94 -8.82 24.62
C TRP A 48 23.06 -9.08 23.40
N THR A 49 21.77 -8.74 23.50
CA THR A 49 20.80 -8.99 22.43
C THR A 49 20.26 -7.70 21.85
N GLU A 50 19.65 -7.77 20.67
CA GLU A 50 18.96 -6.62 20.06
C GLU A 50 17.89 -6.04 21.01
N ARG A 51 17.23 -6.89 21.81
CA ARG A 51 16.25 -6.45 22.82
C ARG A 51 16.88 -5.57 23.90
N ASP A 52 18.11 -5.83 24.30
CA ASP A 52 18.83 -5.02 25.28
C ASP A 52 19.11 -3.62 24.74
N SER A 53 19.52 -3.56 23.46
CA SER A 53 19.72 -2.32 22.71
C SER A 53 18.42 -1.49 22.57
N HIS A 54 17.26 -2.15 22.58
CA HIS A 54 15.94 -1.51 22.48
C HIS A 54 15.26 -1.24 23.83
N SER A 55 15.95 -1.44 24.96
CA SER A 55 15.40 -1.03 26.26
C SER A 55 15.15 0.49 26.28
N PRO A 56 14.09 0.99 26.96
CA PRO A 56 13.67 2.40 26.83
C PRO A 56 14.76 3.45 27.10
N ALA A 57 15.74 3.12 27.93
CA ALA A 57 16.87 4.02 28.21
C ALA A 57 18.00 3.88 27.17
N CYS A 58 18.37 2.64 26.78
CA CYS A 58 19.44 2.41 25.79
C CYS A 58 19.02 2.83 24.38
N SER A 59 17.74 2.73 24.02
CA SER A 59 17.24 3.09 22.70
C SER A 59 17.24 4.60 22.44
N VAL A 60 17.30 5.41 23.50
CA VAL A 60 17.29 6.88 23.42
C VAL A 60 18.67 7.48 23.68
N TYR A 61 19.38 7.01 24.71
CA TYR A 61 20.69 7.53 25.10
C TYR A 61 21.75 6.43 25.14
N PHE A 62 22.83 6.62 24.38
CA PHE A 62 23.98 5.73 24.35
C PHE A 62 24.67 5.64 25.71
N ALA A 63 24.84 6.77 26.42
CA ALA A 63 25.44 6.77 27.76
C ALA A 63 24.65 5.87 28.73
N ALA A 64 23.32 5.90 28.67
CA ALA A 64 22.47 5.02 29.47
C ALA A 64 22.62 3.55 29.05
N CYS A 65 22.88 3.30 27.77
CA CYS A 65 23.21 1.96 27.29
C CYS A 65 24.54 1.45 27.87
N ALA A 66 25.58 2.29 27.85
CA ALA A 66 26.89 1.97 28.38
C ALA A 66 26.86 1.73 29.90
N ASP A 67 26.08 2.53 30.64
CA ASP A 67 25.85 2.33 32.06
C ASP A 67 25.15 1.00 32.35
N SER A 68 24.13 0.63 31.56
CA SER A 68 23.43 -0.65 31.67
C SER A 68 24.39 -1.83 31.44
N PHE A 69 25.22 -1.74 30.41
CA PHE A 69 26.26 -2.74 30.14
C PHE A 69 27.24 -2.85 31.32
N GLN A 70 27.77 -1.73 31.79
CA GLN A 70 28.71 -1.67 32.90
C GLN A 70 28.14 -2.31 34.17
N ARG A 71 26.89 -1.98 34.54
CA ARG A 71 26.22 -2.55 35.71
C ARG A 71 26.01 -4.06 35.58
N ARG A 72 25.60 -4.55 34.40
CA ARG A 72 25.47 -6.00 34.14
C ARG A 72 26.81 -6.72 34.23
N ALA A 73 27.90 -6.06 33.86
CA ALA A 73 29.26 -6.59 34.01
C ALA A 73 29.77 -6.55 35.46
N GLY A 74 28.97 -6.09 36.42
CA GLY A 74 29.28 -6.07 37.85
C GLY A 74 30.08 -4.85 38.30
N TYR A 75 30.03 -3.74 37.55
CA TYR A 75 30.71 -2.50 37.90
C TYR A 75 29.73 -1.47 38.45
N ASP A 76 30.14 -0.78 39.52
CA ASP A 76 29.48 0.46 39.94
C ASP A 76 29.88 1.59 38.99
N THR A 77 28.90 2.31 38.46
CA THR A 77 29.12 3.46 37.57
C THR A 77 29.74 4.65 38.31
N HIS A 78 29.65 4.70 39.64
CA HIS A 78 30.16 5.80 40.47
C HIS A 78 31.55 5.54 41.06
N ASP A 79 32.03 4.29 41.03
CA ASP A 79 33.39 3.96 41.49
C ASP A 79 34.39 4.49 40.46
N LEU A 80 35.10 5.58 40.73
CA LEU A 80 36.07 6.17 39.80
C LEU A 80 37.42 5.44 39.81
N ASP A 81 37.69 4.63 40.83
CA ASP A 81 38.95 3.92 41.02
C ASP A 81 38.91 2.49 40.44
N ALA A 82 37.72 1.98 40.09
CA ALA A 82 37.61 0.66 39.49
C ALA A 82 38.43 0.56 38.19
N LYS A 83 39.29 -0.46 38.16
CA LYS A 83 40.25 -0.74 37.09
C LYS A 83 39.59 -0.80 35.71
N ASN A 84 40.23 -0.15 34.75
CA ASN A 84 39.84 -0.17 33.34
C ASN A 84 39.99 -1.59 32.73
N PRO A 85 38.96 -2.16 32.07
CA PRO A 85 39.05 -3.46 31.39
C PRO A 85 40.24 -3.59 30.44
N ARG A 86 40.59 -2.51 29.75
CA ARG A 86 41.73 -2.45 28.82
C ARG A 86 43.06 -2.81 29.48
N ALA A 87 43.20 -2.61 30.78
CA ALA A 87 44.43 -2.90 31.53
C ALA A 87 44.65 -4.39 31.80
N PHE A 88 43.62 -5.23 31.67
CA PHE A 88 43.70 -6.64 32.05
C PHE A 88 42.98 -7.60 31.11
N MET A 89 42.30 -7.12 30.07
CA MET A 89 41.62 -7.91 29.05
C MET A 89 42.22 -7.60 27.66
N SER A 90 42.33 -8.62 26.82
CA SER A 90 42.62 -8.47 25.39
C SER A 90 41.39 -7.95 24.64
N ASN A 91 41.56 -7.51 23.39
CA ASN A 91 40.42 -7.11 22.56
C ASN A 91 39.47 -8.30 22.39
N PRO A 92 38.21 -8.22 22.85
CA PRO A 92 37.27 -9.32 22.70
C PRO A 92 36.73 -9.43 21.26
N ASP A 93 36.80 -8.35 20.48
CA ASP A 93 36.25 -8.28 19.13
C ASP A 93 37.03 -7.30 18.25
N PRO A 94 38.09 -7.77 17.56
CA PRO A 94 38.90 -6.95 16.67
C PRO A 94 38.16 -6.39 15.46
N GLU A 95 37.04 -7.00 15.05
CA GLU A 95 36.26 -6.55 13.91
C GLU A 95 35.43 -5.31 14.27
N TRP A 96 34.78 -5.35 15.44
CA TRP A 96 33.94 -4.25 15.91
C TRP A 96 34.69 -3.18 16.70
N ILE A 97 35.83 -3.52 17.30
CA ILE A 97 36.65 -2.60 18.10
C ILE A 97 38.10 -2.57 17.58
N PRO A 98 38.34 -2.13 16.32
CA PRO A 98 39.68 -2.09 15.76
C PRO A 98 40.63 -1.15 16.52
N GLY A 99 40.10 -0.12 17.20
CA GLY A 99 40.89 0.80 18.00
C GLY A 99 41.14 0.38 19.44
N TRP A 100 40.87 -0.88 19.83
CA TRP A 100 41.07 -1.33 21.22
C TRP A 100 42.44 -0.97 21.78
N ASP A 101 43.50 -1.10 20.97
CA ASP A 101 44.85 -0.89 21.43
C ASP A 101 45.23 0.58 21.66
N SER A 102 44.48 1.53 21.08
CA SER A 102 44.69 2.96 21.31
C SER A 102 44.01 3.48 22.57
N ILE A 103 43.14 2.68 23.20
CA ILE A 103 42.51 3.02 24.48
C ILE A 103 43.57 2.99 25.61
N PRO A 104 43.78 4.09 26.37
CA PRO A 104 44.68 4.09 27.51
C PRO A 104 44.27 3.10 28.60
N LYS A 105 45.25 2.54 29.32
CA LYS A 105 45.02 1.52 30.37
C LYS A 105 44.64 2.10 31.73
N ASP A 106 44.73 3.41 31.93
CA ASP A 106 44.45 4.03 33.22
C ASP A 106 42.94 3.99 33.56
N PRO A 107 42.57 4.02 34.86
CA PRO A 107 41.17 3.98 35.30
C PRO A 107 40.29 5.11 34.75
N LEU A 108 40.85 6.30 34.50
CA LEU A 108 40.08 7.46 34.02
C LEU A 108 39.48 7.21 32.64
N ASN A 109 40.12 6.40 31.81
CA ASN A 109 39.67 6.02 30.47
C ASN A 109 38.74 4.79 30.44
N ARG A 110 38.27 4.31 31.60
CA ARG A 110 37.35 3.16 31.67
C ARG A 110 36.05 3.38 30.92
N HIS A 111 35.47 4.58 31.01
CA HIS A 111 34.23 4.93 30.33
C HIS A 111 34.34 4.75 28.80
N VAL A 112 35.49 5.12 28.20
CA VAL A 112 35.78 4.90 26.78
C VAL A 112 35.79 3.40 26.43
N THR A 113 36.31 2.58 27.33
CA THR A 113 36.38 1.12 27.13
C THR A 113 34.99 0.49 27.16
N PHE A 114 34.16 0.85 28.14
CA PHE A 114 32.77 0.38 28.20
C PHE A 114 31.92 0.94 27.07
N ALA A 115 32.15 2.18 26.64
CA ALA A 115 31.51 2.74 25.46
C ALA A 115 31.85 1.91 24.22
N ALA A 116 33.12 1.60 23.97
CA ALA A 116 33.53 0.78 22.83
C ALA A 116 32.90 -0.63 22.86
N LEU A 117 32.94 -1.30 24.02
CA LEU A 117 32.32 -2.62 24.22
C LEU A 117 30.79 -2.59 24.03
N THR A 118 30.12 -1.57 24.56
CA THR A 118 28.67 -1.42 24.47
C THR A 118 28.24 -1.18 23.04
N TYR A 119 28.91 -0.27 22.34
CA TYR A 119 28.62 0.00 20.93
C TYR A 119 28.81 -1.27 20.10
N ALA A 120 29.94 -1.97 20.25
CA ALA A 120 30.22 -3.19 19.52
C ALA A 120 29.18 -4.29 19.82
N ALA A 121 28.81 -4.48 21.08
CA ALA A 121 27.77 -5.45 21.47
C ALA A 121 26.38 -5.07 20.92
N ALA A 122 26.00 -3.79 21.02
CA ALA A 122 24.69 -3.31 20.57
C ALA A 122 24.54 -3.38 19.05
N MET A 123 25.56 -2.93 18.31
CA MET A 123 25.56 -2.96 16.85
C MET A 123 25.76 -4.38 16.33
N GLY A 124 26.64 -5.19 16.94
CA GLY A 124 26.81 -6.59 16.58
C GLY A 124 25.51 -7.37 16.71
N ALA A 125 24.79 -7.21 17.83
CA ALA A 125 23.49 -7.84 18.04
C ALA A 125 22.41 -7.35 17.06
N HIS A 126 22.39 -6.05 16.74
CA HIS A 126 21.49 -5.49 15.73
C HIS A 126 21.77 -6.08 14.34
N PHE A 127 23.04 -6.13 13.93
CA PHE A 127 23.41 -6.64 12.62
C PHE A 127 23.17 -8.15 12.51
N GLU A 128 23.47 -8.92 13.56
CA GLU A 128 23.14 -10.36 13.57
C GLU A 128 21.64 -10.61 13.40
N ASP A 129 20.78 -9.85 14.08
CA ASP A 129 19.33 -9.97 13.92
C ASP A 129 18.85 -9.48 12.54
N CYS A 130 19.36 -8.34 12.07
CA CYS A 130 18.98 -7.82 10.75
C CYS A 130 19.37 -8.78 9.62
N HIS A 131 20.53 -9.43 9.69
CA HIS A 131 20.96 -10.44 8.71
C HIS A 131 20.00 -11.64 8.71
N LYS A 132 19.56 -12.11 9.89
CA LYS A 132 18.55 -13.17 10.00
C LYS A 132 17.20 -12.74 9.40
N ARG A 133 16.75 -11.52 9.71
CA ARG A 133 15.53 -10.93 9.13
C ARG A 133 15.63 -10.81 7.61
N HIS A 134 16.78 -10.39 7.08
CA HIS A 134 17.01 -10.25 5.64
C HIS A 134 16.98 -11.62 4.96
N GLN A 135 17.63 -12.65 5.51
CA GLN A 135 17.57 -14.00 4.97
C GLN A 135 16.13 -14.55 4.91
N ALA A 136 15.32 -14.30 5.94
CA ALA A 136 13.90 -14.66 5.92
C ALA A 136 13.13 -13.87 4.84
N GLN A 137 13.46 -12.58 4.66
CA GLN A 137 12.88 -11.74 3.62
C GLN A 137 13.24 -12.22 2.21
N GLU A 138 14.47 -12.70 1.99
CA GLU A 138 14.90 -13.25 0.70
C GLU A 138 14.11 -14.48 0.30
N ALA A 139 13.81 -15.37 1.25
CA ALA A 139 12.93 -16.51 0.99
C ALA A 139 11.53 -16.05 0.55
N SER A 140 10.95 -15.05 1.24
CA SER A 140 9.68 -14.46 0.84
C SER A 140 9.75 -13.76 -0.52
N ASN A 141 10.86 -13.10 -0.85
CA ASN A 141 11.06 -12.43 -2.14
C ASN A 141 11.12 -13.46 -3.28
N ALA A 142 11.85 -14.55 -3.07
CA ALA A 142 11.96 -15.65 -4.02
C ALA A 142 10.61 -16.35 -4.24
N GLU A 143 9.84 -16.58 -3.18
CA GLU A 143 8.49 -17.15 -3.27
C GLU A 143 7.55 -16.24 -4.07
N ALA A 144 7.53 -14.94 -3.75
CA ALA A 144 6.72 -13.96 -4.47
C ALA A 144 7.08 -13.89 -5.95
N MET A 145 8.38 -13.91 -6.29
CA MET A 145 8.84 -13.90 -7.69
C MET A 145 8.48 -15.20 -8.42
N LYS A 146 8.56 -16.34 -7.75
CA LYS A 146 8.14 -17.64 -8.31
C LYS A 146 6.64 -17.67 -8.56
N LEU A 147 5.83 -17.21 -7.60
CA LEU A 147 4.38 -17.10 -7.75
C LEU A 147 4.01 -16.16 -8.90
N PHE A 148 4.67 -15.00 -8.98
CA PHE A 148 4.49 -14.07 -10.10
C PHE A 148 4.84 -14.73 -11.44
N SER A 149 6.00 -15.36 -11.56
CA SER A 149 6.46 -15.96 -12.82
C SER A 149 5.54 -17.09 -13.29
N ALA A 150 5.19 -18.01 -12.38
CA ALA A 150 4.28 -19.12 -12.67
C ALA A 150 2.88 -18.62 -13.05
N SER A 151 2.36 -17.62 -12.34
CA SER A 151 1.07 -17.01 -12.67
C SER A 151 1.14 -16.29 -14.00
N LYS A 152 2.20 -15.53 -14.30
CA LYS A 152 2.36 -14.81 -15.57
C LYS A 152 2.30 -15.77 -16.76
N GLU A 153 3.02 -16.89 -16.72
CA GLU A 153 2.99 -17.89 -17.79
C GLU A 153 1.58 -18.49 -17.98
N LYS A 154 0.93 -18.88 -16.86
CA LYS A 154 -0.44 -19.40 -16.90
C LYS A 154 -1.43 -18.39 -17.49
N LEU A 155 -1.28 -17.12 -17.12
CA LEU A 155 -2.17 -16.05 -17.56
C LEU A 155 -1.93 -15.68 -19.02
N GLN A 156 -0.69 -15.72 -19.51
CA GLN A 156 -0.41 -15.54 -20.94
C GLN A 156 -1.03 -16.64 -21.82
N ALA A 157 -1.21 -17.85 -21.27
CA ALA A 157 -1.88 -18.95 -21.97
C ALA A 157 -3.42 -18.81 -21.99
N ASP A 158 -4.01 -17.90 -21.21
CA ASP A 158 -5.44 -17.66 -21.22
C ASP A 158 -5.84 -16.92 -22.51
N PRO A 159 -6.67 -17.54 -23.38
CA PRO A 159 -7.11 -16.91 -24.62
C PRO A 159 -8.07 -15.75 -24.37
N ASN A 160 -8.71 -15.66 -23.19
CA ASN A 160 -9.65 -14.60 -22.84
C ASN A 160 -8.93 -13.44 -22.12
N THR A 161 -8.94 -12.27 -22.74
CA THR A 161 -8.31 -11.05 -22.22
C THR A 161 -8.94 -10.59 -20.90
N TYR A 162 -10.27 -10.68 -20.74
CA TYR A 162 -10.95 -10.25 -19.51
C TYR A 162 -10.51 -11.08 -18.31
N SER A 163 -10.50 -12.40 -18.46
CA SER A 163 -10.02 -13.35 -17.46
C SER A 163 -8.53 -13.13 -17.14
N ARG A 164 -7.70 -12.99 -18.18
CA ARG A 164 -6.26 -12.74 -18.05
C ARG A 164 -5.95 -11.47 -17.24
N LEU A 165 -6.54 -10.34 -17.63
CA LEU A 165 -6.31 -9.05 -16.97
C LEU A 165 -6.86 -9.02 -15.54
N SER A 166 -8.06 -9.56 -15.32
CA SER A 166 -8.67 -9.63 -13.98
C SER A 166 -7.83 -10.48 -13.04
N SER A 167 -7.30 -11.60 -13.53
CA SER A 167 -6.42 -12.46 -12.73
C SER A 167 -5.06 -11.81 -12.41
N LEU A 168 -4.49 -11.00 -13.32
CA LEU A 168 -3.29 -10.22 -13.02
C LEU A 168 -3.55 -9.17 -11.93
N VAL A 169 -4.71 -8.50 -11.98
CA VAL A 169 -5.15 -7.54 -10.96
C VAL A 169 -5.37 -8.24 -9.60
N GLN A 170 -5.97 -9.44 -9.58
CA GLN A 170 -6.14 -10.24 -8.36
C GLN A 170 -4.79 -10.68 -7.78
N LEU A 171 -3.86 -11.12 -8.63
CA LEU A 171 -2.51 -11.51 -8.22
C LEU A 171 -1.77 -10.38 -7.50
N ARG A 172 -2.02 -9.12 -7.87
CA ARG A 172 -1.46 -7.96 -7.17
C ARG A 172 -1.95 -7.88 -5.74
N SER A 173 -3.26 -8.02 -5.53
CA SER A 173 -3.86 -7.99 -4.19
C SER A 173 -3.38 -9.18 -3.35
N GLU A 174 -3.17 -10.34 -3.96
CA GLU A 174 -2.58 -11.53 -3.32
C GLU A 174 -1.12 -11.30 -2.91
N LEU A 175 -0.26 -10.83 -3.84
CA LEU A 175 1.16 -10.56 -3.55
C LEU A 175 1.32 -9.48 -2.49
N LYS A 176 0.51 -8.42 -2.53
CA LYS A 176 0.55 -7.37 -1.51
C LYS A 176 0.18 -7.90 -0.12
N ARG A 177 -0.81 -8.78 -0.04
CA ARG A 177 -1.28 -9.36 1.22
C ARG A 177 -0.29 -10.36 1.81
N ASN A 178 0.23 -11.26 0.97
CA ASN A 178 1.07 -12.38 1.42
C ASN A 178 2.56 -12.03 1.47
N HIS A 179 3.01 -11.11 0.61
CA HIS A 179 4.42 -10.72 0.46
C HIS A 179 4.58 -9.18 0.37
N PRO A 180 4.14 -8.41 1.38
CA PRO A 180 4.11 -6.94 1.31
C PRO A 180 5.48 -6.31 1.05
N ARG A 181 6.55 -6.94 1.53
CA ARG A 181 7.95 -6.47 1.42
C ARG A 181 8.67 -6.95 0.15
N ALA A 182 8.04 -7.77 -0.69
CA ALA A 182 8.63 -8.26 -1.95
C ALA A 182 8.55 -7.20 -3.07
N LEU A 183 9.20 -6.04 -2.85
CA LEU A 183 9.08 -4.86 -3.70
C LEU A 183 9.40 -5.14 -5.17
N GLY A 184 10.44 -5.94 -5.46
CA GLY A 184 10.83 -6.26 -6.83
C GLY A 184 9.80 -7.09 -7.60
N ALA A 185 9.20 -8.10 -6.97
CA ALA A 185 8.14 -8.91 -7.59
C ALA A 185 6.88 -8.07 -7.82
N ARG A 186 6.51 -7.23 -6.85
CA ARG A 186 5.37 -6.32 -6.93
C ARG A 186 5.58 -5.24 -8.01
N TYR A 187 6.79 -4.68 -8.11
CA TYR A 187 7.18 -3.77 -9.19
C TYR A 187 7.07 -4.43 -10.57
N ALA A 188 7.59 -5.66 -10.72
CA ALA A 188 7.52 -6.41 -11.98
C ALA A 188 6.06 -6.74 -12.37
N LEU A 189 5.21 -7.04 -11.40
CA LEU A 189 3.79 -7.26 -11.62
C LEU A 189 3.07 -5.98 -12.06
N GLU A 190 3.32 -4.82 -11.46
CA GLU A 190 2.68 -3.56 -11.90
C GLU A 190 2.98 -3.24 -13.36
N LEU A 191 4.22 -3.46 -13.79
CA LEU A 191 4.60 -3.32 -15.19
C LEU A 191 3.87 -4.32 -16.07
N ALA A 192 3.82 -5.59 -15.65
CA ALA A 192 3.12 -6.63 -16.41
C ALA A 192 1.61 -6.37 -16.53
N ILE A 193 0.97 -5.83 -15.49
CA ILE A 193 -0.43 -5.39 -15.53
C ILE A 193 -0.57 -4.30 -16.59
N HIS A 194 0.20 -3.22 -16.48
CA HIS A 194 0.15 -2.12 -17.44
C HIS A 194 0.37 -2.59 -18.88
N ASP A 195 1.44 -3.36 -19.13
CA ASP A 195 1.78 -3.86 -20.45
C ASP A 195 0.67 -4.76 -21.00
N ALA A 196 0.04 -5.60 -20.17
CA ALA A 196 -1.09 -6.42 -20.60
C ALA A 196 -2.33 -5.58 -20.98
N PHE A 197 -2.60 -4.48 -20.28
CA PHE A 197 -3.67 -3.55 -20.68
C PHE A 197 -3.32 -2.84 -22.00
N VAL A 198 -2.08 -2.41 -22.20
CA VAL A 198 -1.62 -1.78 -23.45
C VAL A 198 -1.71 -2.76 -24.63
N ASP A 199 -1.13 -3.95 -24.50
CA ASP A 199 -1.08 -4.97 -25.55
C ASP A 199 -2.47 -5.46 -25.97
N SER A 200 -3.43 -5.41 -25.05
CA SER A 200 -4.83 -5.75 -25.33
C SER A 200 -5.69 -4.58 -25.83
N GLY A 201 -5.10 -3.42 -26.09
CA GLY A 201 -5.80 -2.21 -26.53
C GLY A 201 -6.74 -1.61 -25.48
N ARG A 202 -6.53 -1.92 -24.19
CA ARG A 202 -7.34 -1.50 -23.03
C ARG A 202 -6.62 -0.52 -22.11
N GLU A 203 -5.53 0.12 -22.56
CA GLU A 203 -4.79 1.15 -21.81
C GLU A 203 -5.71 2.24 -21.22
N LEU A 204 -6.75 2.60 -21.96
CA LEU A 204 -7.78 3.52 -21.52
C LEU A 204 -8.47 3.07 -20.22
N VAL A 205 -8.84 1.79 -20.13
CA VAL A 205 -9.47 1.19 -18.96
C VAL A 205 -8.52 1.22 -17.77
N TYR A 206 -7.23 0.93 -18.01
CA TYR A 206 -6.18 1.01 -16.99
C TYR A 206 -6.16 2.39 -16.30
N HIS A 207 -6.16 3.47 -17.09
CA HIS A 207 -6.12 4.82 -16.53
C HIS A 207 -7.44 5.22 -15.84
N LEU A 208 -8.59 4.85 -16.40
CA LEU A 208 -9.89 5.28 -15.89
C LEU A 208 -10.30 4.62 -14.58
N GLN A 209 -10.08 3.30 -14.48
CA GLN A 209 -10.35 2.58 -13.24
C GLN A 209 -9.21 2.71 -12.22
N SER A 210 -8.29 3.66 -12.43
CA SER A 210 -7.12 3.86 -11.57
C SER A 210 -6.40 2.55 -11.26
N GLN A 211 -6.16 1.72 -12.29
CA GLN A 211 -5.56 0.38 -12.17
C GLN A 211 -4.11 0.38 -11.74
N ARG A 212 -3.57 1.51 -11.32
CA ARG A 212 -2.26 1.62 -10.72
C ARG A 212 -2.33 1.25 -9.24
N ALA A 213 -1.35 0.50 -8.73
CA ALA A 213 -1.27 0.25 -7.30
C ALA A 213 -1.22 1.55 -6.49
N GLU A 214 -1.94 1.59 -5.37
CA GLU A 214 -1.94 2.73 -4.43
C GLU A 214 -0.54 3.04 -3.87
N ASP A 215 0.32 2.03 -3.72
CA ASP A 215 1.68 2.17 -3.22
C ASP A 215 2.74 2.19 -4.32
N ALA A 216 2.33 2.44 -5.58
CA ALA A 216 3.21 2.51 -6.74
C ALA A 216 4.42 3.46 -6.58
N ALA A 217 4.29 4.52 -5.77
CA ALA A 217 5.39 5.45 -5.49
C ALA A 217 6.54 4.81 -4.68
N THR A 218 6.26 3.74 -3.93
CA THR A 218 7.25 3.05 -3.10
C THR A 218 7.91 1.87 -3.81
N LEU A 219 7.24 1.31 -4.81
CA LEU A 219 7.69 0.15 -5.57
C LEU A 219 8.96 0.46 -6.36
N ARG A 220 9.86 -0.51 -6.39
CA ARG A 220 11.14 -0.46 -7.10
C ARG A 220 11.60 -1.87 -7.47
N PRO A 221 12.46 -2.02 -8.49
CA PRO A 221 13.15 -3.28 -8.69
C PRO A 221 14.01 -3.65 -7.48
N THR A 222 14.26 -4.95 -7.32
CA THR A 222 15.25 -5.44 -6.34
C THR A 222 16.64 -4.93 -6.74
N LEU A 223 17.37 -4.39 -5.77
CA LEU A 223 18.77 -3.99 -5.92
C LEU A 223 19.68 -5.23 -5.77
N SER A 224 20.99 -5.01 -5.63
CA SER A 224 21.90 -6.12 -5.33
C SER A 224 21.61 -6.70 -3.95
N PHE A 225 21.91 -7.99 -3.73
CA PHE A 225 21.73 -8.65 -2.43
C PHE A 225 22.29 -7.82 -1.28
N ARG A 226 23.54 -7.34 -1.42
CA ARG A 226 24.21 -6.51 -0.41
C ARG A 226 23.52 -5.16 -0.20
N ASP A 227 23.02 -4.53 -1.27
CA ASP A 227 22.26 -3.28 -1.11
C ASP A 227 20.94 -3.52 -0.35
N GLU A 228 20.22 -4.60 -0.65
CA GLU A 228 18.96 -4.95 0.04
C GLU A 228 19.20 -5.34 1.51
N GLU A 229 20.30 -6.04 1.77
CA GLU A 229 20.75 -6.36 3.12
C GLU A 229 21.04 -5.08 3.90
N ASP A 230 21.90 -4.20 3.36
CA ASP A 230 22.23 -2.93 3.99
C ASP A 230 20.95 -2.09 4.23
N ILE A 231 20.03 -2.02 3.27
CA ILE A 231 18.75 -1.32 3.41
C ILE A 231 17.94 -1.93 4.56
N THR A 232 17.80 -3.26 4.61
CA THR A 232 17.10 -3.95 5.69
C THR A 232 17.75 -3.65 7.05
N CYS A 233 19.07 -3.60 7.09
CA CYS A 233 19.85 -3.34 8.30
C CYS A 233 19.88 -1.87 8.71
N THR A 234 19.51 -0.94 7.82
CA THR A 234 19.27 0.47 8.21
C THR A 234 17.92 0.67 8.92
N GLU A 235 16.96 -0.25 8.73
CA GLU A 235 15.70 -0.21 9.48
C GLU A 235 15.96 -0.43 10.98
N ASN A 236 15.48 0.50 11.81
CA ASN A 236 15.61 0.46 13.27
C ASN A 236 17.06 0.51 13.79
N LEU A 237 18.00 1.09 13.04
CA LEU A 237 19.30 1.42 13.61
C LEU A 237 19.12 2.26 14.89
N PRO A 238 19.85 1.95 15.99
CA PRO A 238 19.83 2.80 17.18
C PRO A 238 20.18 4.25 16.83
N ALA A 239 19.24 5.15 17.07
CA ALA A 239 19.39 6.58 16.82
C ALA A 239 19.54 7.32 18.16
N TRP A 240 20.69 7.13 18.80
CA TRP A 240 21.00 7.76 20.09
C TRP A 240 21.03 9.29 19.99
N GLN A 241 20.49 9.97 21.00
CA GLN A 241 20.45 11.44 21.08
C GLN A 241 21.78 12.08 21.48
N ASP A 242 22.68 11.29 22.06
CA ASP A 242 24.04 11.63 22.51
C ASP A 242 25.10 10.88 21.68
N PRO A 243 25.10 10.99 20.33
CA PRO A 243 26.02 10.23 19.47
C PRO A 243 27.50 10.58 19.73
N GLU A 244 27.80 11.71 20.36
CA GLU A 244 29.14 12.09 20.80
C GLU A 244 29.72 11.18 21.89
N ALA A 245 28.86 10.43 22.61
CA ALA A 245 29.30 9.45 23.58
C ALA A 245 29.83 8.16 22.93
N VAL A 246 29.62 7.98 21.62
CA VAL A 246 30.20 6.87 20.84
C VAL A 246 31.67 7.19 20.52
N PRO A 247 32.62 6.28 20.83
CA PRO A 247 34.04 6.56 20.66
C PRO A 247 34.47 6.43 19.18
N VAL A 248 34.33 7.53 18.44
CA VAL A 248 34.68 7.62 17.00
C VAL A 248 36.14 7.19 16.76
N GLY A 249 36.34 6.34 15.75
CA GLY A 249 37.66 5.82 15.39
C GLY A 249 38.14 4.65 16.29
N LEU A 250 37.44 4.33 17.37
CA LEU A 250 37.70 3.13 18.17
C LEU A 250 36.85 1.94 17.75
N VAL A 251 35.64 2.22 17.27
CA VAL A 251 34.65 1.22 16.85
C VAL A 251 34.43 1.25 15.34
N ASN A 252 34.09 0.09 14.78
CA ASN A 252 33.72 -0.03 13.38
C ASN A 252 32.26 0.41 13.17
N ASN A 253 32.00 1.20 12.13
CA ASN A 253 30.64 1.47 11.68
C ASN A 253 30.39 0.70 10.37
N PRO A 254 29.65 -0.42 10.41
CA PRO A 254 29.40 -1.25 9.23
C PRO A 254 28.58 -0.54 8.15
N LEU A 255 27.76 0.45 8.53
CA LEU A 255 26.99 1.30 7.62
C LEU A 255 27.34 2.77 7.85
N PRO A 256 28.46 3.24 7.27
CA PRO A 256 28.83 4.65 7.36
C PRO A 256 27.81 5.54 6.65
N LYS A 257 27.73 6.83 7.03
CA LYS A 257 26.74 7.78 6.51
C LYS A 257 26.80 7.91 4.99
N GLU A 258 28.00 7.82 4.42
CA GLU A 258 28.24 7.85 2.98
C GLU A 258 27.58 6.67 2.28
N ARG A 259 27.61 5.47 2.89
CA ARG A 259 26.96 4.27 2.36
C ARG A 259 25.44 4.39 2.43
N ILE A 260 24.91 4.92 3.53
CA ILE A 260 23.46 5.18 3.68
C ILE A 260 22.99 6.17 2.60
N ALA A 261 23.69 7.29 2.42
CA ALA A 261 23.38 8.28 1.40
C ALA A 261 23.46 7.69 -0.03
N GLU A 262 24.44 6.82 -0.30
CA GLU A 262 24.55 6.10 -1.57
C GLU A 262 23.32 5.20 -1.82
N LEU A 263 22.89 4.46 -0.80
CA LEU A 263 21.71 3.58 -0.87
C LEU A 263 20.43 4.37 -1.10
N GLU A 264 20.23 5.49 -0.40
CA GLU A 264 19.08 6.37 -0.61
C GLU A 264 19.04 6.92 -2.05
N ALA A 265 20.18 7.35 -2.59
CA ALA A 265 20.29 7.80 -3.96
C ALA A 265 19.99 6.67 -4.97
N ARG A 266 20.44 5.44 -4.70
CA ARG A 266 20.14 4.25 -5.51
C ARG A 266 18.66 3.90 -5.47
N ILE A 267 18.04 3.90 -4.30
CA ILE A 267 16.59 3.69 -4.12
C ILE A 267 15.82 4.74 -4.93
N ALA A 268 16.14 6.03 -4.75
CA ALA A 268 15.46 7.11 -5.45
C ALA A 268 15.58 6.97 -6.97
N LYS A 269 16.76 6.62 -7.48
CA LYS A 269 16.99 6.37 -8.92
C LYS A 269 16.24 5.15 -9.44
N SER A 270 16.06 4.12 -8.60
CA SER A 270 15.37 2.88 -8.96
C SER A 270 13.85 3.01 -9.03
N ARG A 271 13.26 3.99 -8.32
CA ARG A 271 11.82 4.28 -8.30
C ARG A 271 11.37 4.98 -9.58
N ASP A 272 11.48 4.28 -10.69
CA ASP A 272 11.19 4.81 -12.02
C ASP A 272 9.80 4.45 -12.55
N LEU A 273 8.95 3.85 -11.71
CA LEU A 273 7.62 3.39 -12.11
C LEU A 273 6.77 4.54 -12.66
N GLU A 274 6.88 5.75 -12.12
CA GLU A 274 6.19 6.94 -12.66
C GLU A 274 6.63 7.28 -14.09
N ARG A 275 7.92 7.14 -14.36
CA ARG A 275 8.48 7.38 -15.70
C ARG A 275 8.03 6.29 -16.68
N ARG A 276 7.94 5.04 -16.22
CA ARG A 276 7.58 3.88 -17.05
C ARG A 276 6.09 3.74 -17.29
N ILE A 277 5.28 4.09 -16.29
CA ILE A 277 3.82 4.07 -16.31
C ILE A 277 3.34 5.50 -15.95
N PRO A 278 3.44 6.45 -16.89
CA PRO A 278 3.00 7.81 -16.61
C PRO A 278 1.49 7.83 -16.35
N GLN A 279 1.08 8.52 -15.29
CA GLN A 279 -0.34 8.81 -15.10
C GLN A 279 -0.84 9.71 -16.24
N LYS A 280 -1.67 9.13 -17.11
CA LYS A 280 -2.41 9.89 -18.12
C LYS A 280 -3.77 10.27 -17.55
N THR A 281 -4.07 11.57 -17.57
CA THR A 281 -5.43 12.03 -17.32
C THR A 281 -6.24 11.79 -18.58
N VAL A 282 -7.19 10.87 -18.50
CA VAL A 282 -8.14 10.61 -19.58
C VAL A 282 -9.44 11.34 -19.26
N SER A 283 -9.91 12.18 -20.18
CA SER A 283 -11.25 12.75 -20.10
C SER A 283 -12.25 11.76 -20.68
N VAL A 284 -13.13 11.23 -19.83
CA VAL A 284 -14.31 10.48 -20.25
C VAL A 284 -15.54 11.30 -19.95
N ARG A 285 -16.43 11.36 -20.93
CA ARG A 285 -17.72 12.03 -20.77
C ARG A 285 -18.77 10.99 -20.38
N PRO A 286 -19.72 11.32 -19.50
CA PRO A 286 -20.90 10.50 -19.37
C PRO A 286 -21.62 10.45 -20.72
N PHE A 287 -22.18 9.30 -21.06
CA PHE A 287 -23.10 9.22 -22.20
C PHE A 287 -24.34 10.05 -21.87
N VAL A 288 -24.53 11.14 -22.62
CA VAL A 288 -25.69 12.02 -22.49
C VAL A 288 -26.41 12.07 -23.82
N ILE A 289 -27.69 11.78 -23.83
CA ILE A 289 -28.51 11.82 -25.05
C ILE A 289 -28.65 13.27 -25.54
N ARG A 290 -27.82 13.70 -26.50
CA ARG A 290 -27.90 15.03 -27.16
C ARG A 290 -27.50 14.92 -28.62
N GLN A 291 -28.02 15.78 -29.49
CA GLN A 291 -27.70 15.74 -30.93
C GLN A 291 -26.24 16.14 -31.25
N ASP A 292 -25.53 16.81 -30.34
CA ASP A 292 -24.16 17.31 -30.53
C ASP A 292 -23.07 16.32 -30.08
N HIS A 293 -23.22 15.04 -30.45
CA HIS A 293 -22.21 14.04 -30.13
C HIS A 293 -20.93 14.23 -30.95
N ASP A 294 -19.79 14.22 -30.26
CA ASP A 294 -18.48 14.03 -30.88
C ASP A 294 -18.27 12.52 -31.13
N PRO A 295 -18.27 12.06 -32.39
CA PRO A 295 -18.11 10.63 -32.72
C PRO A 295 -16.74 10.06 -32.34
N LYS A 296 -15.78 10.91 -31.94
CA LYS A 296 -14.49 10.48 -31.40
C LYS A 296 -14.45 10.43 -29.88
N ALA A 297 -15.49 10.94 -29.20
CA ALA A 297 -15.53 10.94 -27.75
C ALA A 297 -15.71 9.53 -27.20
N ILE A 298 -14.88 9.23 -26.20
CA ILE A 298 -15.05 8.06 -25.35
C ILE A 298 -16.11 8.41 -24.31
N VAL A 299 -17.11 7.55 -24.20
CA VAL A 299 -18.23 7.69 -23.28
C VAL A 299 -18.24 6.56 -22.26
N SER A 300 -18.53 6.92 -21.01
CA SER A 300 -18.96 5.95 -20.00
C SER A 300 -20.47 5.82 -20.07
N ILE A 301 -20.95 4.59 -20.16
CA ILE A 301 -22.37 4.24 -20.16
C ILE A 301 -22.65 3.55 -18.82
N PRO A 302 -23.21 4.28 -17.83
CA PRO A 302 -23.58 3.70 -16.56
C PRO A 302 -24.79 2.75 -16.72
N LYS A 303 -25.18 2.11 -15.61
CA LYS A 303 -26.39 1.25 -15.53
C LYS A 303 -27.67 1.99 -15.97
N ASP A 304 -27.69 3.30 -15.76
CA ASP A 304 -28.61 4.22 -16.41
C ASP A 304 -27.85 5.13 -17.39
N ALA A 305 -28.45 5.37 -18.54
CA ALA A 305 -27.92 6.25 -19.57
C ALA A 305 -28.90 7.41 -19.76
N GLY A 306 -28.54 8.60 -19.27
CA GLY A 306 -29.43 9.76 -19.31
C GLY A 306 -30.72 9.56 -18.51
N GLY A 307 -30.67 8.83 -17.38
CA GLY A 307 -31.83 8.52 -16.54
C GLY A 307 -32.73 7.41 -17.07
N VAL A 308 -32.26 6.66 -18.08
CA VAL A 308 -32.94 5.49 -18.65
C VAL A 308 -32.20 4.23 -18.20
N PRO A 309 -32.82 3.33 -17.40
CA PRO A 309 -32.20 2.06 -17.06
C PRO A 309 -32.11 1.18 -18.31
N LEU A 310 -30.93 0.65 -18.59
CA LEU A 310 -30.65 -0.15 -19.79
C LEU A 310 -30.58 -1.63 -19.45
N VAL A 311 -31.35 -2.44 -20.15
CA VAL A 311 -31.33 -3.91 -20.01
C VAL A 311 -30.99 -4.57 -21.33
N VAL A 312 -30.24 -5.68 -21.27
CA VAL A 312 -29.94 -6.52 -22.43
C VAL A 312 -31.23 -7.14 -22.94
N VAL A 313 -31.61 -6.84 -24.17
CA VAL A 313 -32.77 -7.44 -24.84
C VAL A 313 -32.37 -8.53 -25.82
N LYS A 314 -31.17 -8.45 -26.39
CA LYS A 314 -30.66 -9.38 -27.39
C LYS A 314 -29.14 -9.53 -27.28
N VAL A 315 -28.64 -10.73 -27.52
CA VAL A 315 -27.21 -11.03 -27.64
C VAL A 315 -27.02 -11.89 -28.88
N GLU A 316 -26.18 -11.45 -29.80
CA GLU A 316 -25.88 -12.14 -31.05
C GLU A 316 -24.37 -12.28 -31.24
N ALA A 317 -23.96 -13.30 -32.00
CA ALA A 317 -22.59 -13.37 -32.46
C ALA A 317 -22.31 -12.24 -33.45
N SER A 318 -21.16 -11.59 -33.31
CA SER A 318 -20.69 -10.64 -34.33
C SER A 318 -20.49 -11.34 -35.67
N ALA A 319 -20.67 -10.61 -36.78
CA ALA A 319 -20.56 -11.15 -38.14
C ALA A 319 -19.16 -11.72 -38.46
N ASP A 320 -18.13 -11.25 -37.76
CA ASP A 320 -16.75 -11.76 -37.83
C ASP A 320 -16.49 -13.01 -36.96
N GLY A 321 -17.50 -13.48 -36.21
CA GLY A 321 -17.43 -14.65 -35.33
C GLY A 321 -16.62 -14.45 -34.04
N ALA A 322 -15.76 -13.43 -33.96
CA ALA A 322 -14.84 -13.19 -32.85
C ALA A 322 -15.52 -12.51 -31.64
N GLY A 323 -16.52 -11.67 -31.90
CA GLY A 323 -17.16 -10.82 -30.89
C GLY A 323 -18.62 -11.16 -30.56
N LEU A 324 -19.28 -10.21 -29.88
CA LEU A 324 -20.72 -10.18 -29.63
C LEU A 324 -21.30 -8.83 -30.06
N VAL A 325 -22.54 -8.84 -30.52
CA VAL A 325 -23.40 -7.66 -30.60
C VAL A 325 -24.45 -7.79 -29.51
N VAL A 326 -24.50 -6.80 -28.62
CA VAL A 326 -25.43 -6.74 -27.50
C VAL A 326 -26.37 -5.57 -27.73
N GLU A 327 -27.67 -5.86 -27.76
CA GLU A 327 -28.70 -4.83 -27.84
C GLU A 327 -29.22 -4.53 -26.44
N LEU A 328 -29.14 -3.26 -26.06
CA LEU A 328 -29.64 -2.72 -24.79
C LEU A 328 -30.86 -1.85 -25.09
N GLU A 329 -31.93 -2.04 -24.33
CA GLU A 329 -33.11 -1.19 -24.42
C GLU A 329 -33.43 -0.62 -23.04
N GLY A 330 -33.87 0.63 -23.02
CA GLY A 330 -34.36 1.29 -21.84
C GLY A 330 -35.52 2.21 -22.16
N LYS A 331 -36.43 2.36 -21.20
CA LYS A 331 -37.58 3.24 -21.31
C LYS A 331 -37.80 4.03 -20.04
N THR A 332 -38.06 5.32 -20.18
CA THR A 332 -38.50 6.17 -19.07
C THR A 332 -39.64 7.07 -19.52
N SER A 333 -40.43 7.56 -18.57
CA SER A 333 -41.49 8.53 -18.81
C SER A 333 -41.24 9.76 -17.97
N VAL A 334 -41.20 10.92 -18.63
CA VAL A 334 -41.05 12.22 -18.02
C VAL A 334 -42.41 12.91 -18.11
N LYS A 335 -43.00 13.23 -16.95
CA LYS A 335 -44.20 14.06 -16.90
C LYS A 335 -43.83 15.51 -17.09
N ASP A 336 -44.70 16.27 -17.75
CA ASP A 336 -44.55 17.72 -17.92
C ASP A 336 -43.22 18.17 -18.55
N ALA A 337 -42.68 17.40 -19.50
CA ALA A 337 -41.50 17.79 -20.26
C ALA A 337 -41.77 19.09 -21.03
N PHE A 338 -40.80 20.01 -20.98
CA PHE A 338 -40.92 21.34 -21.57
C PHE A 338 -40.50 21.34 -23.04
N TYR A 339 -41.38 21.82 -23.92
CA TYR A 339 -41.15 21.89 -25.36
C TYR A 339 -41.49 23.26 -25.94
N GLY A 340 -40.80 23.61 -27.04
CA GLY A 340 -41.12 24.78 -27.85
C GLY A 340 -41.16 26.07 -27.03
N CYS A 341 -40.23 26.19 -26.07
CA CYS A 341 -40.08 27.35 -25.22
C CYS A 341 -39.90 28.59 -26.10
N LYS A 342 -40.82 29.54 -25.96
CA LYS A 342 -40.67 30.87 -26.54
C LYS A 342 -40.37 31.82 -25.39
N GLU A 343 -39.30 32.60 -25.54
CA GLU A 343 -39.12 33.80 -24.74
C GLU A 343 -40.38 34.64 -24.91
N ALA A 344 -41.04 34.97 -23.81
CA ALA A 344 -42.19 35.85 -23.84
C ALA A 344 -41.70 37.25 -24.23
N ASP A 345 -42.51 37.98 -25.01
CA ASP A 345 -42.21 39.36 -25.42
C ASP A 345 -42.12 40.35 -24.23
N LYS A 346 -42.35 39.90 -22.98
CA LYS A 346 -42.34 40.73 -21.78
C LYS A 346 -41.28 40.27 -20.77
N PRO A 347 -40.45 41.20 -20.27
CA PRO A 347 -39.58 40.99 -19.11
C PRO A 347 -40.37 40.50 -17.89
N ASP A 348 -39.88 39.47 -17.22
CA ASP A 348 -40.42 38.94 -15.97
C ASP A 348 -39.74 39.58 -14.75
N ALA A 349 -38.41 39.75 -14.81
CA ALA A 349 -37.65 40.43 -13.76
C ALA A 349 -36.36 41.03 -14.31
N VAL A 350 -35.84 42.06 -13.63
CA VAL A 350 -34.47 42.56 -13.86
C VAL A 350 -33.64 42.17 -12.65
N GLY A 351 -32.62 41.34 -12.87
CA GLY A 351 -31.68 40.91 -11.83
C GLY A 351 -30.89 42.10 -11.27
N ALA A 352 -30.32 41.92 -10.08
CA ALA A 352 -29.46 42.94 -9.43
C ALA A 352 -28.21 43.30 -10.25
N ASP A 353 -27.87 42.51 -11.26
CA ASP A 353 -26.81 42.74 -12.25
C ASP A 353 -27.29 43.48 -13.51
N GLY A 354 -28.55 43.92 -13.55
CA GLY A 354 -29.15 44.62 -14.69
C GLY A 354 -29.59 43.71 -15.84
N LYS A 355 -29.48 42.37 -15.71
CA LYS A 355 -29.93 41.45 -16.75
C LYS A 355 -31.44 41.24 -16.68
N VAL A 356 -32.09 41.38 -17.82
CA VAL A 356 -33.52 41.19 -17.99
C VAL A 356 -33.81 39.71 -18.21
N ALA A 357 -34.50 39.08 -17.26
CA ALA A 357 -35.04 37.74 -17.39
C ALA A 357 -36.42 37.82 -18.05
N TYR A 358 -36.63 37.07 -19.12
CA TYR A 358 -37.92 36.95 -19.81
C TYR A 358 -38.64 35.68 -19.35
N ASP A 359 -39.95 35.75 -19.14
CA ASP A 359 -40.75 34.56 -18.85
C ASP A 359 -40.67 33.60 -20.04
N THR A 360 -40.38 32.33 -19.81
CA THR A 360 -40.26 31.34 -20.88
C THR A 360 -41.53 30.51 -20.93
N SER A 361 -42.41 30.83 -21.88
CA SER A 361 -43.63 30.05 -22.08
C SER A 361 -43.28 28.73 -22.79
N CYS A 362 -43.15 27.67 -22.01
CA CYS A 362 -42.89 26.33 -22.51
C CYS A 362 -44.19 25.50 -22.51
N LYS A 363 -44.45 24.77 -23.60
CA LYS A 363 -45.56 23.81 -23.61
C LYS A 363 -45.14 22.57 -22.84
N LYS A 364 -45.95 22.17 -21.85
CA LYS A 364 -45.76 20.93 -21.11
C LYS A 364 -46.46 19.78 -21.83
N ARG A 365 -45.76 18.65 -21.97
CA ARG A 365 -46.33 17.41 -22.47
C ARG A 365 -45.69 16.23 -21.76
N ASP A 366 -46.45 15.15 -21.60
CA ASP A 366 -45.87 13.89 -21.19
C ASP A 366 -44.96 13.39 -22.32
N GLU A 367 -43.74 13.02 -21.93
CA GLU A 367 -42.72 12.52 -22.81
C GLU A 367 -42.41 11.07 -22.42
N MET A 368 -42.34 10.21 -23.43
CA MET A 368 -41.83 8.86 -23.31
C MET A 368 -40.51 8.80 -24.05
N ARG A 369 -39.44 8.50 -23.33
CA ARG A 369 -38.11 8.31 -23.92
C ARG A 369 -37.83 6.83 -24.03
N LYS A 370 -37.40 6.40 -25.22
CA LYS A 370 -36.80 5.09 -25.42
C LYS A 370 -35.37 5.27 -25.89
N LEU A 371 -34.49 4.48 -25.33
CA LEU A 371 -33.10 4.41 -25.74
C LEU A 371 -32.81 2.98 -26.16
N HIS A 372 -32.30 2.83 -27.37
CA HIS A 372 -31.82 1.59 -27.93
C HIS A 372 -30.32 1.75 -28.22
N LEU A 373 -29.49 0.91 -27.61
CA LEU A 373 -28.05 0.89 -27.86
C LEU A 373 -27.64 -0.46 -28.47
N SER A 374 -27.01 -0.40 -29.63
CA SER A 374 -26.33 -1.54 -30.22
C SER A 374 -24.84 -1.46 -29.87
N VAL A 375 -24.37 -2.44 -29.12
CA VAL A 375 -23.01 -2.48 -28.55
C VAL A 375 -22.22 -3.60 -29.19
N ARG A 376 -21.12 -3.27 -29.87
CA ARG A 376 -20.19 -4.26 -30.41
C ARG A 376 -19.03 -4.52 -29.46
N LEU A 377 -18.97 -5.73 -28.94
CA LEU A 377 -17.85 -6.24 -28.15
C LEU A 377 -16.86 -6.94 -29.09
N ALA A 378 -15.62 -6.47 -29.12
CA ALA A 378 -14.55 -7.08 -29.92
C ALA A 378 -14.19 -8.50 -29.45
N GLU A 379 -14.49 -8.82 -28.19
CA GLU A 379 -14.21 -10.09 -27.57
C GLU A 379 -15.32 -10.45 -26.60
N ARG A 380 -15.62 -11.75 -26.48
CA ARG A 380 -16.63 -12.24 -25.55
C ARG A 380 -16.10 -12.21 -24.11
N PRO A 381 -16.81 -11.60 -23.14
CA PRO A 381 -16.46 -11.77 -21.73
C PRO A 381 -16.53 -13.24 -21.33
N ASP A 382 -15.70 -13.65 -20.38
CA ASP A 382 -15.69 -14.99 -19.79
C ASP A 382 -16.99 -15.30 -19.04
N PHE A 383 -17.63 -14.29 -18.44
CA PHE A 383 -18.97 -14.41 -17.89
C PHE A 383 -20.04 -14.16 -18.98
N PRO A 384 -20.98 -15.10 -19.20
CA PRO A 384 -21.94 -14.97 -20.28
C PRO A 384 -22.98 -13.88 -20.01
N ILE A 385 -23.03 -12.89 -20.90
CA ILE A 385 -24.10 -11.88 -20.97
C ILE A 385 -25.38 -12.54 -21.45
N GLN A 386 -26.50 -12.25 -20.80
CA GLN A 386 -27.81 -12.83 -21.10
C GLN A 386 -28.89 -11.75 -21.11
N ARG A 387 -30.05 -12.09 -21.70
CA ARG A 387 -31.23 -11.23 -21.70
C ARG A 387 -31.66 -10.91 -20.26
N GLY A 388 -31.91 -9.63 -20.00
CA GLY A 388 -32.28 -9.10 -18.69
C GLY A 388 -31.11 -8.67 -17.81
N ASP A 389 -29.87 -8.90 -18.24
CA ASP A 389 -28.70 -8.34 -17.55
C ASP A 389 -28.63 -6.81 -17.76
N VAL A 390 -28.01 -6.11 -16.82
CA VAL A 390 -27.68 -4.67 -16.89
C VAL A 390 -26.17 -4.54 -16.98
N LEU A 391 -25.67 -3.71 -17.89
CA LEU A 391 -24.24 -3.56 -18.16
C LEU A 391 -23.75 -2.15 -17.81
N ALA A 392 -22.56 -2.06 -17.24
CA ALA A 392 -21.78 -0.81 -17.22
C ALA A 392 -20.66 -0.92 -18.25
N LEU A 393 -20.55 0.06 -19.15
CA LEU A 393 -19.70 -0.01 -20.33
C LEU A 393 -18.85 1.23 -20.51
N LEU A 394 -17.74 1.07 -21.22
CA LEU A 394 -16.92 2.15 -21.75
C LEU A 394 -16.73 1.94 -23.24
N GLY A 395 -17.01 2.94 -24.07
CA GLY A 395 -16.93 2.78 -25.53
C GLY A 395 -16.89 4.10 -26.28
N LYS A 396 -16.93 4.02 -27.61
CA LYS A 396 -17.02 5.18 -28.51
C LYS A 396 -18.38 5.19 -29.20
N VAL A 397 -19.03 6.35 -29.21
CA VAL A 397 -20.30 6.53 -29.94
C VAL A 397 -19.99 6.63 -31.43
N GLU A 398 -20.40 5.65 -32.20
CA GLU A 398 -20.25 5.66 -33.67
C GLU A 398 -21.35 6.50 -34.31
N SER A 399 -22.59 6.33 -33.86
CA SER A 399 -23.74 7.10 -34.32
C SER A 399 -24.77 7.27 -33.20
N LEU A 400 -25.51 8.38 -33.25
CA LEU A 400 -26.76 8.57 -32.53
C LEU A 400 -27.81 9.14 -33.49
N GLU A 401 -28.90 8.43 -33.67
CA GLU A 401 -30.10 8.92 -34.32
C GLU A 401 -31.16 9.26 -33.29
N THR A 402 -31.92 10.34 -33.52
CA THR A 402 -33.07 10.70 -32.70
C THR A 402 -34.29 10.82 -33.59
N LYS A 403 -35.35 10.08 -33.24
CA LYS A 403 -36.63 10.07 -33.94
C LYS A 403 -37.70 10.55 -32.97
N GLU A 404 -38.44 11.58 -33.37
CA GLU A 404 -39.58 12.08 -32.61
C GLU A 404 -40.89 11.73 -33.31
N SER A 405 -41.83 11.15 -32.57
CA SER A 405 -43.18 10.88 -33.07
C SER A 405 -44.23 11.28 -32.03
N LYS A 406 -45.41 11.69 -32.51
CA LYS A 406 -46.54 12.02 -31.63
C LYS A 406 -47.46 10.81 -31.49
N GLN A 407 -47.72 10.39 -30.26
CA GLN A 407 -48.67 9.33 -29.92
C GLN A 407 -49.76 9.91 -29.01
N GLY A 408 -50.81 10.47 -29.61
CA GLY A 408 -51.89 11.13 -28.86
C GLY A 408 -51.38 12.36 -28.08
N ALA A 409 -51.55 12.35 -26.76
CA ALA A 409 -51.09 13.41 -25.85
C ALA A 409 -49.61 13.28 -25.45
N THR A 410 -48.96 12.17 -25.79
CA THR A 410 -47.58 11.86 -25.42
C THR A 410 -46.65 12.01 -26.62
N THR A 411 -45.51 12.66 -26.42
CA THR A 411 -44.42 12.66 -27.40
C THR A 411 -43.53 11.44 -27.13
N LEU A 412 -43.30 10.62 -28.16
CA LEU A 412 -42.33 9.53 -28.11
C LEU A 412 -41.03 10.01 -28.76
N VAL A 413 -39.96 10.01 -27.97
CA VAL A 413 -38.61 10.31 -28.44
C VAL A 413 -37.81 9.01 -28.38
N GLU A 414 -37.39 8.51 -29.53
CA GLU A 414 -36.59 7.29 -29.68
C GLU A 414 -35.16 7.67 -30.06
N HIS A 415 -34.21 7.14 -29.29
CA HIS A 415 -32.79 7.33 -29.51
C HIS A 415 -32.17 5.99 -29.89
N ASP A 416 -31.57 5.92 -31.07
CA ASP A 416 -30.86 4.74 -31.56
C ASP A 416 -29.37 5.07 -31.60
N ALA A 417 -28.56 4.45 -30.74
CA ALA A 417 -27.11 4.66 -30.74
C ALA A 417 -26.34 3.38 -31.05
N ARG A 418 -25.22 3.52 -31.76
CA ARG A 418 -24.24 2.46 -31.96
C ARG A 418 -22.96 2.78 -31.22
N ILE A 419 -22.48 1.81 -30.45
CA ILE A 419 -21.29 1.95 -29.63
C ILE A 419 -20.26 0.89 -30.05
N GLU A 420 -19.05 1.34 -30.37
CA GLU A 420 -17.91 0.50 -30.76
C GLU A 420 -16.75 0.61 -29.77
N GLY A 421 -15.77 -0.29 -29.90
CA GLY A 421 -14.57 -0.32 -29.05
C GLY A 421 -14.92 -0.50 -27.58
N VAL A 422 -15.94 -1.32 -27.31
CA VAL A 422 -16.57 -1.38 -26.00
C VAL A 422 -15.85 -2.33 -25.07
N HIS A 423 -15.63 -1.86 -23.86
CA HIS A 423 -15.16 -2.62 -22.72
C HIS A 423 -16.30 -2.79 -21.72
N VAL A 424 -16.59 -4.04 -21.34
CA VAL A 424 -17.52 -4.34 -20.27
C VAL A 424 -16.81 -4.12 -18.94
N LEU A 425 -17.39 -3.31 -18.07
CA LEU A 425 -16.87 -3.05 -16.73
C LEU A 425 -17.62 -3.89 -15.70
N GLU A 426 -18.95 -3.89 -15.75
CA GLU A 426 -19.79 -4.62 -14.80
C GLU A 426 -20.94 -5.34 -15.51
N ILE A 427 -21.33 -6.49 -14.98
CA ILE A 427 -22.55 -7.23 -15.35
C ILE A 427 -23.39 -7.42 -14.09
N TRP A 428 -24.65 -6.98 -14.16
CA TRP A 428 -25.63 -7.09 -13.09
C TRP A 428 -26.79 -7.96 -13.54
N ARG A 429 -27.25 -8.84 -12.65
CA ARG A 429 -28.38 -9.73 -12.89
C ARG A 429 -29.30 -9.69 -11.69
N ARG A 430 -30.54 -9.20 -11.89
CA ARG A 430 -31.53 -9.08 -10.80
C ARG A 430 -30.95 -8.34 -9.59
N ASP A 431 -30.33 -7.18 -9.84
CA ASP A 431 -29.68 -6.32 -8.84
C ASP A 431 -28.44 -6.91 -8.14
N LEU A 432 -27.96 -8.08 -8.55
CA LEU A 432 -26.71 -8.67 -8.07
C LEU A 432 -25.58 -8.41 -9.08
N LEU A 433 -24.44 -7.92 -8.59
CA LEU A 433 -23.20 -7.85 -9.37
C LEU A 433 -22.66 -9.27 -9.57
N VAL A 434 -22.70 -9.75 -10.82
CA VAL A 434 -22.30 -11.11 -11.17
C VAL A 434 -20.95 -11.19 -11.87
N ALA A 435 -20.51 -10.08 -12.47
CA ALA A 435 -19.14 -9.93 -12.94
C ALA A 435 -18.70 -8.47 -12.74
N ASP A 436 -17.53 -8.31 -12.14
CA ASP A 436 -16.88 -7.02 -11.95
C ASP A 436 -15.47 -7.11 -12.52
N TYR A 437 -15.28 -6.48 -13.67
CA TYR A 437 -14.04 -6.55 -14.40
C TYR A 437 -13.11 -5.44 -13.95
N PHE A 438 -11.91 -5.88 -13.60
CA PHE A 438 -10.76 -5.03 -13.31
C PHE A 438 -10.91 -4.15 -12.06
N MET A 439 -11.84 -4.39 -11.15
CA MET A 439 -11.85 -3.68 -9.84
C MET A 439 -10.72 -4.17 -8.91
N GLN A 440 -10.18 -3.24 -8.09
CA GLN A 440 -9.05 -3.47 -7.17
C GLN A 440 -9.43 -4.18 -5.88
#